data_AF-A0A7V9RKW1-F1
#
_entry.id   AF-A0A7V9RKW1-F1
#
_cell.length_a   1.000
_cell.length_b   1.000
_cell.length_c   1.000
_cell.angle_alpha   90.00
_cell.angle_beta   90.00
_cell.angle_gamma   90.00
#
_symmetry.space_group_name_H-M   'P 1'
#
loop_
_entity.id
_entity.type
_entity.pdbx_description
1 polymer ?
#
loop_
_entity_poly.entity_id
_entity_poly.type
_entity_poly.pdbx_seq_one_letter_code
_entity_poly.pdbx_strand_id
1 'polypeptide(L)' 'MLTVYDALNDTRNIESSVRSGHEAGMKVNAMMTYTLSPVHTDAYYVERAAPI' A
#
# COMPACT_ATOMS: atom_id res chain seq x y z
N MET A 1 -11.76 -5.92 8.89
CA MET A 1 -10.58 -5.90 8.00
C MET A 1 -10.53 -4.53 7.38
N LEU A 2 -9.38 -3.84 7.47
CA LEU A 2 -9.19 -2.53 6.83
C LEU A 2 -8.41 -2.76 5.54
N THR A 3 -9.05 -2.51 4.41
CA THR A 3 -8.37 -2.45 3.10
C THR A 3 -8.06 -0.99 2.80
N VAL A 4 -6.81 -0.69 2.53
CA VAL A 4 -6.35 0.68 2.26
C VAL A 4 -5.36 0.67 1.10
N TYR A 5 -5.45 1.69 0.24
CA TYR A 5 -4.51 1.93 -0.85
C TYR A 5 -4.42 3.42 -1.11
N ASP A 6 -3.35 3.81 -1.80
CA ASP A 6 -3.17 5.13 -2.36
C ASP A 6 -3.21 5.05 -3.89
N ALA A 7 -3.82 6.03 -4.55
CA ALA A 7 -4.00 6.03 -5.99
C ALA A 7 -2.68 6.13 -6.77
N LEU A 8 -1.64 6.70 -6.16
CA LEU A 8 -0.29 6.87 -6.74
C LEU A 8 0.73 5.87 -6.17
N ASN A 9 0.27 4.90 -5.39
CA ASN A 9 1.12 3.98 -4.62
C ASN A 9 2.12 4.72 -3.70
N ASP A 10 1.73 5.87 -3.16
CA ASP A 10 2.49 6.59 -2.13
C ASP A 10 2.14 6.04 -0.74
N THR A 11 3.02 5.20 -0.19
CA THR A 11 2.78 4.49 1.07
C THR A 11 2.70 5.42 2.28
N ARG A 12 3.26 6.63 2.19
CA ARG A 12 3.17 7.64 3.27
C ARG A 12 1.73 8.08 3.52
N ASN A 13 0.89 8.03 2.49
CA ASN A 13 -0.52 8.40 2.60
C ASN A 13 -1.36 7.35 3.35
N ILE A 14 -0.89 6.10 3.46
CA ILE A 14 -1.62 5.02 4.12
C ILE A 14 -1.06 4.67 5.51
N GLU A 15 0.09 5.22 5.90
CA GLU A 15 0.77 4.94 7.19
C GLU A 15 -0.16 5.16 8.39
N SER A 16 -0.87 6.30 8.40
CA SER A 16 -1.83 6.63 9.46
C SER A 16 -2.96 5.59 9.55
N SER A 17 -3.48 5.14 8.41
CA SER A 17 -4.54 4.13 8.34
C SER A 17 -4.03 2.76 8.79
N VAL A 18 -2.82 2.36 8.39
CA VAL A 18 -2.20 1.10 8.82
C VAL A 18 -1.98 1.08 10.33
N ARG A 19 -1.38 2.16 10.88
CA ARG A 19 -1.16 2.29 12.32
C ARG A 19 -2.46 2.24 13.11
N SER A 20 -3.45 3.06 12.72
CA SER A 20 -4.76 3.11 13.40
C SER A 20 -5.50 1.78 13.30
N GLY A 21 -5.42 1.10 12.16
CA GLY A 21 -6.01 -0.23 11.97
C GLY A 21 -5.41 -1.27 12.90
N HIS A 22 -4.09 -1.30 13.05
CA HIS A 22 -3.41 -2.19 14.00
C HIS A 22 -3.73 -1.85 15.46
N GLU A 23 -3.71 -0.56 15.83
CA GLU A 23 -4.08 -0.09 17.19
C GLU A 23 -5.52 -0.51 17.56
N ALA A 24 -6.43 -0.56 16.58
CA ALA A 24 -7.80 -1.03 16.74
C ALA A 24 -7.97 -2.57 16.66
N GLY A 25 -6.88 -3.33 16.56
CA GLY A 25 -6.92 -4.80 16.47
C GLY A 25 -7.45 -5.35 15.14
N MET A 26 -7.44 -4.54 14.07
CA MET A 26 -7.92 -4.96 12.76
C MET A 26 -6.83 -5.67 11.96
N LYS A 27 -7.22 -6.68 11.19
CA LYS A 27 -6.42 -7.14 10.05
C LYS A 27 -6.38 -6.04 8.98
N VAL A 28 -5.19 -5.52 8.70
CA VAL A 28 -4.95 -4.51 7.65
C VAL A 28 -4.48 -5.21 6.37
N ASN A 29 -5.01 -4.75 5.23
CA ASN A 29 -4.61 -5.16 3.89
C ASN A 29 -4.18 -3.91 3.11
N ALA A 30 -2.88 -3.65 3.08
CA ALA A 30 -2.29 -2.57 2.28
C ALA A 30 -2.20 -3.03 0.83
N MET A 31 -3.03 -2.43 -0.02
CA MET A 31 -3.14 -2.78 -1.44
C MET A 31 -2.31 -1.84 -2.31
N MET A 32 -1.88 -2.38 -3.45
CA MET A 32 -1.15 -1.66 -4.47
C MET A 32 -2.03 -1.50 -5.71
N THR A 33 -2.07 -0.29 -6.24
CA THR A 33 -2.82 0.07 -7.44
C THR A 33 -2.00 -0.32 -8.67
N TYR A 34 -2.49 -1.29 -9.43
CA TYR A 34 -1.86 -1.73 -10.67
C TYR A 34 -2.18 -0.80 -11.84
N THR A 35 -1.19 -0.56 -12.70
CA THR A 35 -1.33 0.19 -13.95
C THR A 35 -0.25 -0.21 -14.96
N LEU A 36 -0.49 0.11 -16.23
CA LEU A 36 0.47 -0.09 -17.33
C LEU A 36 1.04 1.26 -17.76
N SER A 37 2.36 1.42 -17.62
CA SER A 37 3.08 2.56 -18.20
C SER A 37 4.58 2.24 -18.32
N PRO A 38 5.38 3.08 -19.00
CA PRO A 38 6.82 2.87 -19.15
C PRO A 38 7.62 2.72 -17.84
N VAL A 39 7.04 3.12 -16.70
CA VAL A 39 7.71 3.09 -15.39
C VAL A 39 7.13 2.05 -14.42
N HIS A 40 6.00 1.42 -14.75
CA HIS A 40 5.38 0.40 -13.90
C HIS A 40 5.84 -0.99 -14.33
N THR A 41 7.01 -1.37 -13.86
CA THR A 41 7.67 -2.66 -14.14
C THR A 41 7.52 -3.63 -12.97
N ASP A 42 7.83 -4.91 -13.16
CA ASP A 42 7.87 -5.88 -12.05
C ASP A 42 8.77 -5.41 -10.91
N ALA A 43 9.92 -4.80 -11.24
CA ALA A 43 10.84 -4.24 -10.25
C ALA A 43 10.20 -3.11 -9.42
N TYR A 44 9.39 -2.25 -10.06
CA TYR A 44 8.61 -1.23 -9.36
C TYR A 44 7.63 -1.88 -8.36
N TYR A 45 6.91 -2.91 -8.78
CA TYR A 45 5.93 -3.59 -7.91
C TYR A 45 6.61 -4.35 -6.75
N VAL A 46 7.80 -4.93 -6.98
CA VAL A 46 8.61 -5.55 -5.92
C VAL A 46 9.07 -4.50 -4.91
N GLU A 47 9.57 -3.35 -5.36
CA GLU A 47 9.99 -2.25 -4.49
C GLU A 47 8.83 -1.77 -3.60
N ARG A 48 7.64 -1.59 -4.19
CA ARG A 48 6.45 -1.12 -3.46
C ARG A 48 5.81 -2.16 -2.54
N ALA A 49 6.13 -3.44 -2.71
CA ALA A 49 5.68 -4.50 -1.82
C ALA A 49 6.58 -4.64 -0.57
N ALA A 50 7.70 -3.91 -0.52
CA ALA A 50 8.56 -3.89 0.66
C ALA A 50 7.78 -3.41 1.90
N PRO A 51 8.13 -3.89 3.11
CA PRO A 51 7.51 -3.44 4.34
C PRO A 51 7.57 -1.91 4.47
N ILE A 52 6.44 -1.34 4.88
CA ILE A 52 6.27 0.07 5.24
C ILE A 52 6.41 0.25 6.75
#